data_AF-A0A7Y9DQV1-F1
#
_entry.id   AF-A0A7Y9DQV1-F1
#
_cell.length_a   1.000
_cell.length_b   1.000
_cell.length_c   1.000
_cell.angle_alpha   90.00
_cell.angle_beta   90.00
_cell.angle_gamma   90.00
#
_symmetry.space_group_name_H-M   'P 1'
#
loop_
_entity.id
_entity.type
_entity.pdbx_description
1 polymer ?
#
loop_
_entity_poly.entity_id
_entity_poly.type
_entity_poly.pdbx_seq_one_letter_code
_entity_poly.pdbx_strand_id
1 'polypeptide(L)' 'MKPRILSSCPPGGTVLDPFAGTGRSLTVAIDNDRNGVGFEISDDFINACRTNVAASLARAEARA' A
#
# COMPACT_ATOMS: atom_id res chain seq x y z
N MET A 1 5.29 3.75 17.00
CA MET A 1 5.77 4.68 15.95
C MET A 1 4.65 4.86 14.92
N LYS A 2 4.29 6.10 14.56
CA LYS A 2 3.25 6.39 13.54
C LYS A 2 3.81 6.10 12.14
N PRO A 3 3.07 5.43 11.23
CA PRO A 3 3.51 5.32 9.84
C PRO A 3 3.73 6.71 9.22
N ARG A 4 4.85 6.90 8.49
CA ARG A 4 5.20 8.19 7.86
C ARG A 4 4.09 8.72 6.95
N ILE A 5 3.36 7.84 6.29
CA ILE A 5 2.23 8.16 5.41
C ILE A 5 1.18 9.02 6.15
N LEU A 6 0.97 8.81 7.45
CA LEU A 6 -0.01 9.57 8.23
C LEU A 6 0.45 10.99 8.61
N SER A 7 1.71 11.33 8.41
CA SER A 7 2.24 12.69 8.59
C SER A 7 2.53 13.39 7.27
N SER A 8 2.75 12.63 6.19
CA SER A 8 3.18 13.17 4.89
C SER A 8 2.11 13.09 3.79
N CYS A 9 0.98 12.40 4.03
CA CYS A 9 -0.09 12.23 3.04
C CYS A 9 -1.47 12.45 3.69
N PRO A 10 -2.28 13.40 3.18
CA PRO A 10 -3.63 13.62 3.70
C PRO A 10 -4.52 12.38 3.46
N PRO A 11 -5.61 12.20 4.22
CA PRO A 11 -6.63 11.19 3.92
C PRO A 11 -7.13 11.33 2.47
N GLY A 12 -7.33 10.21 1.78
CA GLY A 12 -7.68 10.16 0.36
C GLY A 12 -6.54 10.53 -0.61
N GLY A 13 -5.38 10.96 -0.11
CA GLY A 13 -4.21 11.25 -0.94
C GLY A 13 -3.57 10.00 -1.54
N THR A 14 -2.65 10.20 -2.49
CA THR A 14 -1.97 9.11 -3.21
C THR A 14 -0.53 8.97 -2.78
N VAL A 15 -0.13 7.76 -2.38
CA VAL A 15 1.25 7.38 -2.06
C VAL A 15 1.89 6.71 -3.28
N LEU A 16 3.03 7.23 -3.71
CA LEU A 16 3.84 6.63 -4.76
C LEU A 16 5.04 5.89 -4.13
N ASP A 17 5.25 4.63 -4.51
CA ASP A 17 6.42 3.84 -4.14
C ASP A 17 7.10 3.25 -5.38
N PRO A 18 8.22 3.83 -5.87
CA PRO A 18 8.90 3.33 -7.06
C PRO A 18 9.67 2.02 -6.84
N PHE A 19 9.78 1.54 -5.59
CA PHE A 19 10.46 0.29 -5.23
C PHE A 19 9.59 -0.47 -4.22
N ALA A 20 8.42 -0.88 -4.69
CA ALA A 20 7.35 -1.37 -3.82
C ALA A 20 7.74 -2.63 -3.04
N GLY A 21 8.71 -3.43 -3.52
CA GLY A 21 9.14 -4.67 -2.88
C GLY A 21 7.94 -5.56 -2.60
N THR A 22 7.73 -5.96 -1.35
CA THR A 22 6.58 -6.76 -0.93
C THR A 22 5.28 -5.95 -0.71
N GLY A 23 5.26 -4.66 -1.06
CA GLY A 23 4.07 -3.81 -1.07
C GLY A 23 3.75 -3.09 0.24
N ARG A 24 4.67 -3.02 1.21
CA ARG A 24 4.38 -2.46 2.56
C ARG A 24 3.86 -1.02 2.53
N SER A 25 4.43 -0.15 1.69
CA SER A 25 3.96 1.24 1.59
C SER A 25 2.53 1.31 1.04
N LEU A 26 2.19 0.44 0.09
CA LEU A 26 0.86 0.35 -0.53
C LEU A 26 -0.18 -0.19 0.45
N THR A 27 0.14 -1.27 1.17
CA THR A 27 -0.76 -1.86 2.17
C THR A 27 -1.04 -0.89 3.31
N VAL A 28 -0.03 -0.17 3.80
CA VAL A 28 -0.22 0.87 4.81
C VAL A 28 -1.04 2.05 4.27
N ALA A 29 -0.89 2.42 3.00
CA ALA A 29 -1.74 3.43 2.38
C ALA A 29 -3.21 2.99 2.39
N ILE A 30 -3.50 1.80 1.88
CA ILE A 30 -4.86 1.21 1.83
C ILE A 30 -5.45 1.09 3.24
N ASP A 31 -4.69 0.53 4.18
CA ASP A 31 -5.16 0.31 5.56
C ASP A 31 -5.37 1.60 6.36
N ASN A 32 -5.03 2.75 5.78
CA ASN A 32 -5.29 4.06 6.35
C ASN A 32 -6.05 4.98 5.37
N ASP A 33 -6.87 4.47 4.46
CA ASP A 33 -7.72 5.30 3.59
C ASP A 33 -6.94 6.26 2.67
N ARG A 34 -5.81 5.78 2.11
CA ARG A 34 -5.06 6.45 1.04
C ARG A 34 -5.00 5.55 -0.19
N ASN A 35 -4.83 6.17 -1.34
CA ASN A 35 -4.52 5.49 -2.59
C ASN A 35 -3.03 5.13 -2.65
N GLY A 36 -2.69 4.09 -3.40
CA GLY A 36 -1.30 3.64 -3.59
C GLY A 36 -0.99 3.33 -5.05
N VAL A 37 0.16 3.80 -5.54
CA VAL A 37 0.75 3.42 -6.84
C VAL A 37 2.16 2.92 -6.58
N GLY A 38 2.48 1.72 -7.08
CA GLY A 38 3.79 1.12 -6.85
C GLY A 38 4.37 0.47 -8.09
N PHE A 39 5.70 0.54 -8.19
CA PHE A 39 6.49 -0.14 -9.21
C PHE A 39 7.46 -1.10 -8.54
N GLU A 40 7.64 -2.28 -9.12
CA GLU A 40 8.62 -3.27 -8.68
C GLU A 40 9.13 -4.02 -9.91
N ILE A 41 10.42 -4.35 -9.92
CA ILE A 41 11.08 -5.00 -11.06
C ILE A 41 11.29 -6.50 -10.84
N SER A 42 11.42 -6.92 -9.58
CA SER A 42 11.60 -8.33 -9.23
C SER A 42 10.27 -9.07 -9.26
N ASP A 43 10.15 -10.07 -10.13
CA ASP A 43 8.94 -10.91 -10.25
C ASP A 43 8.58 -11.60 -8.92
N ASP A 44 9.59 -12.05 -8.17
CA ASP A 44 9.41 -12.66 -6.85
C ASP A 44 8.72 -11.69 -5.89
N PHE A 45 9.12 -10.41 -5.91
CA PHE A 45 8.52 -9.38 -5.08
C PHE A 45 7.17 -8.90 -5.62
N ILE A 46 6.96 -8.89 -6.94
CA ILE A 46 5.64 -8.58 -7.53
C ILE A 46 4.58 -9.54 -7.00
N ASN A 47 4.87 -10.85 -6.94
CA ASN A 47 3.91 -11.84 -6.45
C ASN A 47 3.55 -11.62 -4.96
N ALA A 48 4.55 -11.35 -4.13
CA ALA A 48 4.33 -11.01 -2.72
C ALA A 48 3.55 -9.70 -2.56
N CYS A 49 3.91 -8.67 -3.34
CA CYS A 49 3.24 -7.38 -3.36
C CYS A 49 1.76 -7.50 -3.70
N ARG A 50 1.42 -8.20 -4.81
CA ARG A 50 0.04 -8.43 -5.24
C ARG A 50 -0.78 -9.14 -4.16
N THR A 51 -0.23 -10.18 -3.56
CA THR A 51 -0.90 -10.93 -2.47
C THR A 51 -1.20 -10.03 -1.27
N ASN A 52 -0.21 -9.24 -0.84
CA ASN A 52 -0.36 -8.36 0.32
C ASN A 52 -1.34 -7.21 0.05
N VAL A 53 -1.28 -6.61 -1.15
CA VAL A 53 -2.21 -5.55 -1.58
C VAL A 53 -3.64 -6.07 -1.67
N ALA A 54 -3.86 -7.24 -2.28
CA ALA A 54 -5.18 -7.86 -2.35
C ALA A 54 -5.76 -8.13 -0.94
N ALA A 55 -4.94 -8.62 -0.01
CA ALA A 55 -5.36 -8.81 1.37
C ALA A 55 -5.71 -7.48 2.07
N SER A 56 -4.96 -6.40 1.85
CA SER A 56 -5.30 -5.07 2.38
C SER A 56 -6.59 -4.52 1.77
N LEU A 57 -6.82 -4.71 0.47
CA LEU A 57 -8.07 -4.27 -0.19
C LEU A 57 -9.29 -4.98 0.38
N ALA A 58 -9.23 -6.32 0.51
CA ALA A 58 -10.33 -7.09 1.12
C ALA A 58 -10.61 -6.64 2.57
N ARG A 59 -9.57 -6.31 3.34
CA ARG A 59 -9.73 -5.73 4.68
C ARG A 59 -10.36 -4.34 4.64
N ALA A 60 -10.03 -3.50 3.66
CA ALA A 60 -10.60 -2.17 3.50
C ALA A 60 -12.08 -2.22 3.12
N GLU A 61 -12.44 -3.10 2.18
CA GLU A 61 -13.83 -3.34 1.79
C GLU A 61 -14.68 -3.85 2.96
N ALA A 62 -14.16 -4.75 3.78
CA ALA A 62 -14.86 -5.25 4.96
C ALA A 62 -15.07 -4.20 6.07
N ARG A 63 -14.40 -3.03 6.00
CA ARG A 63 -14.56 -1.91 6.94
C ARG A 63 -15.55 -0.85 6.44
N ALA A 64 -15.89 -0.87 5.15
CA ALA A 64 -16.82 0.07 4.51
C ALA A 64 -18.29 -0.37 4.71
#